data_AF-Q8TJF2-F1
#
_entry.id   AF-Q8TJF2-F1
#
_cell.length_a   1.000
_cell.length_b   1.000
_cell.length_c   1.000
_cell.angle_alpha   90.00
_cell.angle_beta   90.00
_cell.angle_gamma   90.00
#
_symmetry.space_group_name_H-M   'P 1'
#
loop_
_entity.id
_entity.type
_entity.pdbx_description
1 polymer ?
#
loop_
_entity_poly.entity_id
_entity_poly.type
_entity_poly.pdbx_seq_one_letter_code
_entity_poly.pdbx_strand_id
1 'polypeptide(L)'
;MSEELQNIKAATCDGQSFTQSGSISLPDLNLSIGDLGGGIMTGETPSKTCRRCHRALKDAANIKRGYGPVCWAKVRQEDEKEEQHPEPCSITYPGLARYTQKKLWERVLQSERKTCSCGEPLKNGELRSYDHDGGWHLKGYSKPQWPYVRCPKCGYELSVWKLRIDISDLEILGKERAARQTVLQGV
;
A
#
# COMPACT_ATOMS: atom_id res chain seq x y z
N MET A 1 9.06 -16.05 30.98
CA MET A 1 9.06 -16.67 29.64
C MET A 1 7.75 -16.26 28.96
N SER A 2 7.48 -14.96 28.83
CA SER A 2 7.56 -14.18 27.57
C SER A 2 6.58 -14.64 26.48
N GLU A 3 5.32 -14.23 26.65
CA GLU A 3 4.30 -14.13 25.60
C GLU A 3 4.48 -12.81 24.87
N GLU A 4 4.99 -12.81 23.63
CA GLU A 4 5.03 -11.58 22.80
C GLU A 4 5.08 -11.87 21.29
N LEU A 5 4.10 -12.63 20.78
CA LEU A 5 3.97 -12.89 19.33
C LEU A 5 2.51 -12.73 18.86
N GLN A 6 1.96 -11.51 18.97
CA GLN A 6 0.70 -11.17 18.32
C GLN A 6 0.72 -9.75 17.78
N ASN A 7 1.33 -9.57 16.60
CA ASN A 7 0.85 -8.67 15.55
C ASN A 7 1.82 -8.69 14.36
N ILE A 8 1.66 -9.67 13.47
CA ILE A 8 2.17 -9.56 12.11
C ILE A 8 0.95 -9.33 11.23
N LYS A 9 0.56 -8.06 11.04
CA LYS A 9 -0.29 -7.71 9.91
C LYS A 9 0.54 -7.99 8.67
N ALA A 10 0.26 -9.11 8.02
CA ALA A 10 0.88 -9.44 6.74
C ALA A 10 0.62 -8.28 5.78
N ALA A 11 1.67 -7.80 5.12
CA ALA A 11 1.54 -6.92 3.99
C ALA A 11 0.76 -7.67 2.91
N THR A 12 -0.51 -7.34 2.77
CA THR A 12 -1.34 -7.86 1.68
C THR A 12 -1.20 -6.90 0.51
N CYS A 13 -0.78 -7.46 -0.63
CA CYS A 13 -0.94 -6.81 -1.92
C CYS A 13 -2.38 -7.10 -2.37
N ASP A 14 -3.38 -6.49 -1.71
CA ASP A 14 -4.78 -6.75 -2.04
C ASP A 14 -5.17 -5.98 -3.31
N GLY A 15 -5.20 -6.71 -4.43
CA GLY A 15 -5.56 -6.18 -5.73
C GLY A 15 -6.08 -7.21 -6.73
N GLN A 16 -6.61 -8.36 -6.28
CA GLN A 16 -7.26 -9.32 -7.19
C GLN A 16 -8.59 -9.84 -6.62
N SER A 17 -9.67 -9.15 -6.98
CA SER A 17 -11.03 -9.67 -6.94
C SER A 17 -11.20 -10.70 -8.06
N PHE A 18 -11.19 -11.98 -7.70
CA PHE A 18 -11.56 -13.08 -8.58
C PHE A 18 -13.09 -13.23 -8.55
N THR A 19 -13.80 -12.72 -9.56
CA THR A 19 -15.20 -13.11 -9.79
C THR A 19 -15.20 -14.41 -10.59
N GLN A 20 -15.23 -15.55 -9.90
CA GLN A 20 -15.68 -16.79 -10.52
C GLN A 20 -17.20 -16.86 -10.44
N SER A 21 -17.83 -16.70 -11.59
CA SER A 21 -19.21 -17.06 -11.86
C SER A 21 -19.39 -18.57 -11.71
N GLY A 22 -19.91 -18.98 -10.56
CA GLY A 22 -20.42 -20.33 -10.30
C GLY A 22 -21.89 -20.22 -9.91
N SER A 23 -22.78 -20.60 -10.82
CA SER A 23 -24.21 -20.73 -10.58
C SER A 23 -24.48 -21.94 -9.69
N ILE A 24 -24.95 -21.70 -8.47
CA ILE A 24 -25.52 -22.75 -7.61
C ILE A 24 -26.86 -22.23 -7.11
N SER A 25 -27.93 -22.91 -7.51
CA SER A 25 -29.30 -22.64 -7.13
C SER A 25 -29.49 -22.85 -5.61
N LEU A 26 -30.11 -21.88 -4.94
CA LEU A 26 -30.64 -22.01 -3.59
C LEU A 26 -32.17 -21.89 -3.63
N PRO A 27 -32.91 -22.65 -2.82
CA PRO A 27 -34.37 -22.59 -2.77
C PRO A 27 -34.88 -21.45 -1.88
N ASP A 28 -36.11 -21.05 -2.19
CA ASP A 28 -36.86 -19.92 -1.66
C ASP A 28 -36.87 -19.81 -0.13
N LEU A 29 -36.33 -18.69 0.37
CA LEU A 29 -36.65 -18.18 1.70
C LEU A 29 -37.40 -16.85 1.55
N ASN A 30 -38.70 -16.97 1.71
CA ASN A 30 -39.66 -15.88 1.86
C ASN A 30 -39.34 -15.12 3.16
N LEU A 31 -38.65 -13.99 3.05
CA LEU A 31 -38.51 -13.02 4.14
C LEU A 31 -39.23 -11.72 3.76
N SER A 32 -40.21 -11.41 4.59
CA SER A 32 -41.09 -10.24 4.58
C SER A 32 -40.29 -8.94 4.46
N ILE A 33 -40.57 -8.18 3.40
CA ILE A 33 -40.10 -6.80 3.23
C ILE A 33 -40.88 -5.93 4.22
N GLY A 34 -40.27 -5.69 5.38
CA GLY A 34 -40.68 -4.65 6.30
C GLY A 34 -40.02 -3.32 5.92
N ASP A 35 -40.86 -2.33 5.70
CA ASP A 35 -40.55 -0.89 5.65
C ASP A 35 -39.37 -0.49 6.54
N LEU A 36 -38.27 -0.07 5.91
CA LEU A 36 -37.28 0.80 6.52
C LEU A 36 -37.04 1.96 5.58
N GLY A 37 -37.67 3.09 5.94
CA GLY A 37 -37.58 4.36 5.24
C GLY A 37 -36.14 4.78 5.00
N GLY A 38 -35.86 5.11 3.74
CA GLY A 38 -34.64 5.78 3.30
C GLY A 38 -34.53 7.16 3.95
N GLY A 39 -33.85 7.19 5.09
CA GLY A 39 -33.52 8.40 5.82
C GLY A 39 -32.50 9.27 5.07
N ILE A 40 -32.96 10.47 4.72
CA ILE A 40 -32.22 11.74 4.80
C ILE A 40 -30.92 11.82 3.98
N MET A 41 -31.03 12.36 2.77
CA MET A 41 -29.92 13.09 2.14
C MET A 41 -29.56 14.26 3.05
N THR A 42 -28.45 14.18 3.78
CA THR A 42 -27.93 15.33 4.53
C THR A 42 -27.54 16.39 3.52
N GLY A 43 -28.39 17.41 3.38
CA GLY A 43 -28.04 18.69 2.78
C GLY A 43 -27.02 19.40 3.66
N GLU A 44 -25.79 18.90 3.68
CA GLU A 44 -24.68 19.59 4.34
C GLU A 44 -24.50 20.93 3.63
N THR A 45 -24.78 22.02 4.37
CA THR A 45 -24.54 23.37 3.89
C THR A 45 -23.08 23.49 3.48
N PRO A 46 -22.77 23.90 2.25
CA PRO A 46 -21.40 23.86 1.76
C PRO A 46 -20.56 24.85 2.56
N SER A 47 -19.46 24.35 3.13
CA SER A 47 -18.58 25.13 3.98
C SER A 47 -18.06 26.36 3.22
N LYS A 48 -18.25 27.54 3.83
CA LYS A 48 -17.69 28.81 3.32
C LYS A 48 -16.19 28.94 3.60
N THR A 49 -15.53 27.89 4.08
CA THR A 49 -14.08 27.88 4.35
C THR A 49 -13.41 26.67 3.71
N CYS A 50 -12.15 26.85 3.31
CA CYS A 50 -11.34 25.78 2.75
C CYS A 50 -11.04 24.72 3.80
N ARG A 51 -11.33 23.45 3.50
CA ARG A 51 -11.05 22.33 4.41
C ARG A 51 -9.57 22.13 4.77
N ARG A 52 -8.66 22.67 3.95
CA ARG A 52 -7.19 22.51 4.15
C ARG A 52 -6.52 23.68 4.85
N CYS A 53 -6.83 24.91 4.44
CA CYS A 53 -6.16 26.10 4.96
C CYS A 53 -7.10 27.02 5.76
N HIS A 54 -8.36 26.62 5.92
CA HIS A 54 -9.42 27.32 6.66
C HIS A 54 -9.74 28.75 6.20
N ARG A 55 -9.15 29.22 5.09
CA ARG A 55 -9.46 30.52 4.49
C ARG A 55 -10.88 30.55 3.95
N ALA A 56 -11.52 31.71 4.03
CA ALA A 56 -12.85 31.93 3.47
C ALA A 56 -12.87 31.73 1.95
N LEU A 57 -13.89 31.02 1.46
CA LEU A 57 -14.15 30.74 0.06
C LEU A 57 -15.21 31.70 -0.45
N LYS A 58 -14.92 32.42 -1.53
CA LYS A 58 -15.81 33.43 -2.12
C LYS A 58 -16.59 32.88 -3.31
N ASP A 59 -15.95 32.08 -4.15
CA ASP A 59 -16.57 31.55 -5.36
C ASP A 59 -17.45 30.33 -5.07
N ALA A 60 -18.64 30.29 -5.68
CA ALA A 60 -19.58 29.17 -5.54
C ALA A 60 -18.96 27.82 -5.93
N ALA A 61 -18.10 27.78 -6.96
CA ALA A 61 -17.37 26.58 -7.36
C ALA A 61 -16.38 26.10 -6.28
N ASN A 62 -15.71 27.03 -5.60
CA ASN A 62 -14.77 26.71 -4.53
C ASN A 62 -15.51 26.23 -3.28
N ILE A 63 -16.64 26.88 -2.96
CA ILE A 63 -17.55 26.51 -1.87
C ILE A 63 -18.09 25.10 -2.09
N LYS A 64 -18.55 24.78 -3.32
CA LYS A 64 -19.05 23.45 -3.68
C LYS A 64 -18.02 22.34 -3.48
N ARG A 65 -16.76 22.57 -3.88
CA ARG A 65 -15.68 21.58 -3.68
C ARG A 65 -15.07 21.61 -2.27
N GLY A 66 -15.30 22.67 -1.49
CA GLY A 66 -14.73 22.87 -0.15
C GLY A 66 -13.23 23.20 -0.12
N TYR A 67 -12.62 23.56 -1.25
CA TYR A 67 -11.19 23.90 -1.35
C TYR A 67 -10.96 25.15 -2.22
N GLY A 68 -10.05 26.02 -1.77
CA GLY A 68 -9.54 27.12 -2.59
C GLY A 68 -8.70 26.59 -3.76
N PRO A 69 -8.51 27.36 -4.85
CA PRO A 69 -7.86 26.89 -6.08
C PRO A 69 -6.46 26.32 -5.86
N VAL A 70 -5.66 26.97 -5.01
CA VAL A 70 -4.31 26.50 -4.66
C VAL A 70 -4.35 25.19 -3.87
N CYS A 71 -5.25 25.08 -2.88
CA CYS A 71 -5.39 23.86 -2.08
C CYS A 71 -5.97 22.72 -2.91
N TRP A 72 -6.86 23.03 -3.85
CA TRP A 72 -7.47 22.05 -4.74
C TRP A 72 -6.45 21.45 -5.71
N ALA A 73 -5.56 22.27 -6.28
CA ALA A 73 -4.46 21.77 -7.10
C ALA A 73 -3.54 20.81 -6.32
N LYS A 74 -3.28 21.11 -5.03
CA LYS A 74 -2.47 20.24 -4.16
C LYS A 74 -3.18 18.93 -3.80
N VAL A 75 -4.47 19.00 -3.46
CA VAL A 75 -5.27 17.80 -3.19
C VAL A 75 -5.32 16.93 -4.44
N ARG A 76 -5.53 17.51 -5.64
CA ARG A 76 -5.47 16.76 -6.89
C ARG A 76 -4.11 16.11 -7.15
N GLN A 77 -3.01 16.80 -6.89
CA GLN A 77 -1.69 16.21 -7.02
C GLN A 77 -1.44 15.09 -6.00
N GLU A 78 -2.03 15.20 -4.80
CA GLU A 78 -1.98 14.14 -3.79
C GLU A 78 -2.85 12.95 -4.21
N ASP A 79 -4.06 13.19 -4.71
CA ASP A 79 -4.97 12.15 -5.23
C ASP A 79 -4.39 11.46 -6.47
N GLU A 80 -3.84 12.20 -7.43
CA GLU A 80 -3.15 11.65 -8.61
C GLU A 80 -1.88 10.87 -8.23
N LYS A 81 -1.21 11.28 -7.14
CA LYS A 81 -0.06 10.55 -6.59
C LYS A 81 -0.49 9.33 -5.76
N GLU A 82 -1.67 9.37 -5.15
CA GLU A 82 -2.28 8.28 -4.38
C GLU A 82 -2.89 7.22 -5.32
N GLU A 83 -3.47 7.62 -6.44
CA GLU A 83 -3.83 6.74 -7.56
C GLU A 83 -2.59 6.13 -8.23
N GLN A 84 -1.43 6.78 -8.09
CA GLN A 84 -0.16 6.31 -8.63
C GLN A 84 0.56 5.25 -7.80
N HIS A 85 0.01 4.63 -6.74
CA HIS A 85 0.53 3.33 -6.24
C HIS A 85 -0.40 2.61 -5.24
N PRO A 86 -0.43 1.25 -5.24
CA PRO A 86 0.62 0.38 -5.77
C PRO A 86 0.23 -0.29 -7.10
N GLU A 87 1.08 -0.12 -8.11
CA GLU A 87 1.11 -1.08 -9.22
C GLU A 87 1.28 -2.49 -8.65
N PRO A 88 0.64 -3.52 -9.26
CA PRO A 88 0.72 -4.87 -8.74
C PRO A 88 2.18 -5.31 -8.68
N CYS A 89 2.61 -5.73 -7.48
CA CYS A 89 3.89 -6.42 -7.35
C CYS A 89 3.87 -7.64 -8.28
N SER A 90 4.89 -7.82 -9.11
CA SER A 90 5.02 -9.01 -9.96
C SER A 90 5.42 -10.22 -9.12
N ILE A 91 4.49 -10.73 -8.30
CA ILE A 91 4.69 -11.90 -7.41
C ILE A 91 4.70 -13.17 -8.26
N THR A 92 5.79 -13.94 -8.20
CA THR A 92 5.91 -15.25 -8.84
C THR A 92 5.60 -16.39 -7.88
N TYR A 93 6.07 -16.28 -6.63
CA TYR A 93 5.92 -17.31 -5.61
C TYR A 93 5.39 -16.67 -4.32
N PRO A 94 4.07 -16.65 -4.08
CA PRO A 94 3.46 -15.91 -2.98
C PRO A 94 4.00 -16.27 -1.59
N GLY A 95 4.24 -17.56 -1.33
CA GLY A 95 4.81 -18.02 -0.05
C GLY A 95 6.22 -17.48 0.19
N LEU A 96 7.05 -17.47 -0.86
CA LEU A 96 8.41 -16.96 -0.80
C LEU A 96 8.43 -15.42 -0.71
N ALA A 97 7.55 -14.73 -1.45
CA ALA A 97 7.39 -13.28 -1.36
C ALA A 97 7.00 -12.83 0.06
N ARG A 98 6.03 -13.52 0.68
CA ARG A 98 5.63 -13.28 2.07
C ARG A 98 6.77 -13.53 3.05
N TYR A 99 7.53 -14.60 2.86
CA TYR A 99 8.73 -14.88 3.66
C TYR A 99 9.77 -13.76 3.53
N THR A 100 10.05 -13.31 2.30
CA THR A 100 11.00 -12.24 2.02
C THR A 100 10.58 -10.92 2.66
N GLN A 101 9.31 -10.50 2.50
CA GLN A 101 8.80 -9.29 3.15
C GLN A 101 8.87 -9.39 4.68
N LYS A 102 8.54 -10.55 5.27
CA LYS A 102 8.67 -10.76 6.72
C LYS A 102 10.12 -10.58 7.18
N LYS A 103 11.08 -11.20 6.48
CA LYS A 103 12.51 -11.08 6.79
C LYS A 103 13.06 -9.68 6.57
N LEU A 104 12.53 -8.95 5.60
CA LEU A 104 12.86 -7.56 5.39
C LEU A 104 12.34 -6.69 6.54
N TRP A 105 11.09 -6.93 6.98
CA TRP A 105 10.49 -6.22 8.10
C TRP A 105 11.27 -6.43 9.40
N GLU A 106 11.64 -7.67 9.72
CA GLU A 106 12.49 -8.00 10.87
C GLU A 106 13.77 -7.15 10.89
N ARG A 107 14.42 -6.97 9.73
CA ARG A 107 15.64 -6.15 9.60
C ARG A 107 15.37 -4.64 9.70
N VAL A 108 14.27 -4.16 9.14
CA VAL A 108 13.82 -2.76 9.30
C VAL A 108 13.69 -2.43 10.79
N LEU A 109 13.07 -3.31 11.57
CA LEU A 109 12.92 -3.14 13.01
C LEU A 109 14.26 -3.17 13.76
N GLN A 110 15.26 -3.85 13.22
CA GLN A 110 16.62 -3.91 13.78
C GLN A 110 17.52 -2.74 13.36
N SER A 111 17.18 -2.00 12.31
CA SER A 111 17.97 -0.85 11.81
C SER A 111 18.21 0.24 12.86
N GLU A 112 19.27 1.05 12.71
CA GLU A 112 19.61 2.12 13.66
C GLU A 112 18.50 3.17 13.81
N ARG A 113 17.83 3.50 12.70
CA ARG A 113 16.71 4.45 12.69
C ARG A 113 15.44 3.76 13.19
N LYS A 114 14.94 4.17 14.36
CA LYS A 114 13.71 3.61 14.95
C LYS A 114 12.45 4.44 14.74
N THR A 115 12.57 5.68 14.25
CA THR A 115 11.45 6.62 14.14
C THR A 115 11.37 7.28 12.77
N CYS A 116 10.15 7.61 12.37
CA CYS A 116 9.86 8.52 11.27
C CYS A 116 10.29 9.95 11.64
N SER A 117 10.48 10.81 10.64
CA SER A 117 10.81 12.22 10.86
C SER A 117 9.72 12.99 11.63
N CYS A 118 8.48 12.49 11.67
CA CYS A 118 7.39 13.06 12.47
C CYS A 118 7.34 12.55 13.92
N GLY A 119 8.33 11.74 14.33
CA GLY A 119 8.44 11.13 15.66
C GLY A 119 7.74 9.78 15.82
N GLU A 120 6.91 9.35 14.86
CA GLU A 120 6.21 8.06 14.94
C GLU A 120 7.19 6.88 14.91
N PRO A 121 7.10 5.89 15.82
CA PRO A 121 7.93 4.69 15.77
C PRO A 121 7.73 3.91 14.47
N LEU A 122 8.84 3.46 13.84
CA LEU A 122 8.77 2.66 12.63
C LEU A 122 8.06 1.33 12.84
N LYS A 123 8.07 0.77 14.05
CA LYS A 123 7.34 -0.46 14.39
C LYS A 123 5.82 -0.38 14.17
N ASN A 124 5.27 0.84 14.19
CA ASN A 124 3.86 1.10 13.91
C ASN A 124 3.62 1.29 12.39
N GLY A 125 4.69 1.36 11.60
CA GLY A 125 4.67 1.45 10.15
C GLY A 125 4.16 0.19 9.46
N GLU A 126 3.91 0.34 8.17
CA GLU A 126 3.56 -0.76 7.29
C GLU A 126 4.64 -0.91 6.21
N LEU A 127 5.23 -2.09 6.09
CA LEU A 127 6.14 -2.41 4.99
C LEU A 127 5.35 -2.68 3.71
N ARG A 128 5.69 -1.98 2.64
CA ARG A 128 5.13 -2.14 1.30
C ARG A 128 6.25 -2.30 0.28
N SER A 129 5.89 -2.74 -0.92
CA SER A 129 6.80 -2.83 -2.08
C SER A 129 6.01 -2.59 -3.37
N TYR A 130 6.72 -2.26 -4.44
CA TYR A 130 6.21 -2.19 -5.81
C TYR A 130 7.34 -2.51 -6.80
N ASP A 131 6.96 -2.80 -8.05
CA ASP A 131 7.91 -3.06 -9.14
C ASP A 131 8.70 -1.80 -9.51
N HIS A 132 10.02 -1.86 -9.53
CA HIS A 132 10.85 -0.71 -9.89
C HIS A 132 12.20 -1.17 -10.44
N ASP A 133 12.66 -0.58 -11.55
CA ASP A 133 13.90 -0.99 -12.23
C ASP A 133 15.16 -0.81 -11.36
N GLY A 134 15.17 0.21 -10.50
CA GLY A 134 16.23 0.42 -9.50
C GLY A 134 16.07 -0.41 -8.22
N GLY A 135 15.08 -1.29 -8.15
CA GLY A 135 14.77 -2.11 -6.98
C GLY A 135 15.72 -3.31 -6.79
N TRP A 136 15.46 -4.05 -5.71
CA TRP A 136 16.19 -5.27 -5.38
C TRP A 136 15.54 -6.50 -5.98
N HIS A 137 16.35 -7.47 -6.42
CA HIS A 137 15.86 -8.73 -6.98
C HIS A 137 15.46 -9.68 -5.84
N LEU A 138 14.34 -9.38 -5.19
CA LEU A 138 13.86 -10.09 -4.02
C LEU A 138 13.29 -11.48 -4.39
N LYS A 139 13.56 -12.47 -3.54
CA LYS A 139 12.98 -13.81 -3.65
C LYS A 139 11.45 -13.77 -3.63
N GLY A 140 10.83 -14.46 -4.60
CA GLY A 140 9.38 -14.57 -4.74
C GLY A 140 8.75 -13.58 -5.73
N TYR A 141 9.55 -12.70 -6.33
CA TYR A 141 9.13 -11.70 -7.31
C TYR A 141 9.82 -11.93 -8.65
N SER A 142 9.16 -11.59 -9.77
CA SER A 142 9.74 -11.66 -11.12
C SER A 142 10.38 -10.35 -11.58
N LYS A 143 10.03 -9.22 -10.94
CA LYS A 143 10.66 -7.91 -11.19
C LYS A 143 11.36 -7.38 -9.94
N PRO A 144 12.37 -6.51 -10.08
CA PRO A 144 13.01 -5.90 -8.94
C PRO A 144 11.99 -5.07 -8.14
N GLN A 145 12.09 -5.14 -6.82
CA GLN A 145 11.13 -4.55 -5.89
C GLN A 145 11.77 -3.37 -5.16
N TRP A 146 11.01 -2.29 -4.98
CA TRP A 146 11.40 -1.16 -4.16
C TRP A 146 10.61 -1.13 -2.84
N PRO A 147 11.12 -1.74 -1.77
CA PRO A 147 10.42 -1.77 -0.50
C PRO A 147 10.57 -0.46 0.28
N TYR A 148 9.51 -0.10 0.98
CA TYR A 148 9.42 1.12 1.77
C TYR A 148 8.49 0.94 2.97
N VAL A 149 8.71 1.73 4.02
CA VAL A 149 7.84 1.76 5.20
C VAL A 149 6.95 2.99 5.12
N ARG A 150 5.63 2.80 5.11
CA ARG A 150 4.65 3.89 5.19
C ARG A 150 4.38 4.22 6.66
N CYS A 151 4.56 5.48 7.03
CA CYS A 151 4.24 5.96 8.37
C CYS A 151 2.72 6.12 8.55
N PRO A 152 2.09 5.52 9.57
CA PRO A 152 0.64 5.61 9.76
C PRO A 152 0.19 7.02 10.18
N LYS A 153 1.08 7.79 10.82
CA LYS A 153 0.76 9.12 11.37
C LYS A 153 0.81 10.22 10.31
N CYS A 154 1.83 10.22 9.45
CA CYS A 154 2.06 11.31 8.49
C CYS A 154 2.08 10.88 7.03
N GLY A 155 1.91 9.58 6.74
CA GLY A 155 1.93 9.04 5.38
C GLY A 155 3.31 9.01 4.72
N TYR A 156 4.37 9.55 5.34
CA TYR A 156 5.71 9.55 4.75
C TYR A 156 6.21 8.14 4.46
N GLU A 157 6.79 7.97 3.26
CA GLU A 157 7.32 6.71 2.76
C GLU A 157 8.83 6.68 2.89
N LEU A 158 9.32 5.88 3.84
CA LEU A 158 10.74 5.70 4.07
C LEU A 158 11.24 4.48 3.29
N SER A 159 11.95 4.73 2.19
CA SER A 159 12.57 3.65 1.41
C SER A 159 13.58 2.86 2.25
N VAL A 160 13.54 1.54 2.15
CA VAL A 160 14.36 0.65 3.00
C VAL A 160 15.86 0.81 2.74
N TRP A 161 16.27 1.17 1.51
CA TRP A 161 17.70 1.38 1.18
C TRP A 161 18.35 2.50 2.04
N LYS A 162 17.56 3.46 2.52
CA LYS A 162 18.03 4.55 3.39
C LYS A 162 18.32 4.08 4.81
N LEU A 163 17.90 2.87 5.19
CA LEU A 163 18.11 2.29 6.51
C LEU A 163 19.44 1.54 6.63
N ARG A 164 20.22 1.42 5.54
CA ARG A 164 21.53 0.76 5.50
C ARG A 164 21.51 -0.69 6.06
N ILE A 165 20.39 -1.40 5.89
CA ILE A 165 20.28 -2.80 6.29
C ILE A 165 20.87 -3.72 5.21
N ASP A 166 21.52 -4.80 5.63
CA ASP A 166 21.97 -5.86 4.72
C ASP A 166 20.81 -6.80 4.36
N ILE A 167 20.62 -7.03 3.06
CA ILE A 167 19.54 -7.83 2.48
C ILE A 167 20.05 -8.87 1.49
N SER A 168 21.38 -9.07 1.41
CA SER A 168 22.02 -9.87 0.36
C SER A 168 21.52 -11.33 0.33
N ASP A 169 21.12 -11.88 1.47
CA ASP A 169 20.53 -13.23 1.60
C ASP A 169 19.08 -13.33 1.09
N LEU A 170 18.38 -12.20 0.99
CA LEU A 170 17.02 -12.10 0.49
C LEU A 170 16.97 -11.87 -1.02
N GLU A 171 18.09 -11.45 -1.61
CA GLU A 171 18.24 -11.36 -3.05
C GLU A 171 18.42 -12.75 -3.67
N ILE A 172 17.90 -12.90 -4.90
CA ILE A 172 18.24 -14.04 -5.74
C ILE A 172 19.68 -13.81 -6.20
N LEU A 173 20.65 -14.24 -5.39
CA LEU A 173 22.07 -14.20 -5.76
C LEU A 173 22.24 -14.90 -7.11
N GLY A 174 22.93 -14.23 -8.04
CA GLY A 174 22.95 -14.49 -9.49
C GLY A 174 23.45 -15.85 -9.99
N LYS A 175 23.45 -16.91 -9.19
CA LYS A 175 23.75 -18.27 -9.66
C LYS A 175 22.65 -18.84 -10.59
N GLU A 176 21.42 -18.31 -10.55
CA GLU A 176 20.39 -18.63 -11.56
C GLU A 176 20.45 -17.74 -12.82
N ARG A 177 21.12 -16.58 -12.77
CA ARG A 177 21.32 -15.70 -13.95
C ARG A 177 22.23 -16.37 -15.00
N ALA A 178 23.29 -17.04 -14.56
CA ALA A 178 24.17 -17.79 -15.46
C ALA A 178 23.44 -19.00 -16.10
N ALA A 179 22.64 -19.73 -15.31
CA ALA A 179 21.95 -20.92 -15.80
C ALA A 179 20.86 -20.60 -16.86
N ARG A 180 20.08 -19.52 -16.67
CA ARG A 180 19.04 -19.13 -17.65
C ARG A 180 19.60 -18.49 -18.93
N GLN A 181 20.71 -17.75 -18.86
CA GLN A 181 21.28 -17.12 -20.05
C GLN A 181 22.03 -18.11 -20.94
N THR A 182 22.58 -19.19 -20.37
CA THR A 182 23.25 -20.26 -21.14
C THR A 182 22.26 -21.14 -21.91
N VAL A 183 21.03 -21.32 -21.42
CA VAL A 183 20.00 -22.15 -22.08
C VAL A 183 19.40 -21.48 -23.32
N LEU A 184 19.38 -20.13 -23.39
CA LEU A 184 18.81 -19.38 -24.52
C LEU A 184 19.81 -19.04 -25.64
N GLN A 185 21.11 -19.18 -25.40
CA GLN A 185 22.16 -18.92 -26.41
C GLN A 185 22.74 -20.21 -27.02
N GLY A 186 22.16 -21.37 -26.69
CA GLY A 186 22.68 -22.70 -27.06
C GLY A 186 21.70 -23.61 -27.78
N VAL A 187 20.71 -23.07 -28.52
CA VAL A 187 19.82 -23.84 -29.42
C VAL A 187 19.87 -23.25 -30.80
#